data_AF-A0AAV8WRT4-F1
#
_entry.id   AF-A0AAV8WRT4-F1
#
_cell.length_a   1.000
_cell.length_b   1.000
_cell.length_c   1.000
_cell.angle_alpha   90.00
_cell.angle_beta   90.00
_cell.angle_gamma   90.00
#
_symmetry.space_group_name_H-M   'P 1'
#
loop_
_entity.id
_entity.type
_entity.pdbx_description
1 polymer ?
#
loop_
_entity_poly.entity_id
_entity_poly.type
_entity_poly.pdbx_seq_one_letter_code
_entity_poly.pdbx_strand_id
1 'polypeptide(L)'
;METNELSILQPRNISNNNVFPFVFIGDEAYPLSKNLMRPFSRNNLTPDKRIYNYRHSRARRIVECAFGLLTKKFRIFETTMLLSPENAELVTLACCVLHNMLREREGSVSAIHEELLSLEEREKRNPQEQPIWRRASNAALATRNLFVQYFNSPEVSVPWQNKFAFINEHNI
;
A
#
# COMPACT_ATOMS: atom_id res chain seq x y z
N MET A 1 -7.81 -16.15 2.78
CA MET A 1 -6.48 -15.73 2.26
C MET A 1 -5.32 -16.63 2.72
N GLU A 2 -5.55 -17.66 3.55
CA GLU A 2 -4.49 -18.59 3.97
C GLU A 2 -4.37 -19.84 3.07
N THR A 3 -5.36 -20.07 2.20
CA THR A 3 -5.33 -21.13 1.18
C THR A 3 -4.50 -20.70 -0.02
N ASN A 4 -3.76 -21.65 -0.61
CA ASN A 4 -2.83 -21.49 -1.74
C ASN A 4 -3.54 -21.16 -3.08
N GLU A 5 -4.75 -20.61 -3.02
CA GLU A 5 -5.64 -20.32 -4.17
C GLU A 5 -5.29 -18.99 -4.84
N LEU A 6 -4.51 -18.13 -4.18
CA LEU A 6 -4.22 -16.76 -4.64
C LEU A 6 -3.12 -16.66 -5.71
N SER A 7 -2.60 -17.77 -6.26
CA SER A 7 -1.54 -17.78 -7.29
C SER A 7 -0.39 -16.80 -7.01
N ILE A 8 -0.04 -16.64 -5.73
CA ILE A 8 0.97 -15.69 -5.31
C ILE A 8 2.34 -16.19 -5.78
N LEU A 9 3.13 -15.29 -6.35
CA LEU A 9 4.47 -15.61 -6.83
C LEU A 9 5.35 -16.17 -5.69
N GLN A 10 6.23 -17.10 -6.05
CA GLN A 10 7.15 -17.71 -5.09
C GLN A 10 8.12 -16.65 -4.52
N PRO A 11 8.56 -16.81 -3.25
CA PRO A 11 9.50 -15.90 -2.63
C PRO A 11 10.77 -15.67 -3.48
N ARG A 12 11.26 -14.43 -3.51
CA ARG A 12 12.42 -14.01 -4.31
C ARG A 12 13.55 -13.51 -3.43
N ASN A 13 14.79 -13.79 -3.83
CA ASN A 13 15.98 -13.23 -3.21
C ASN A 13 16.18 -11.79 -3.67
N ILE A 14 16.23 -10.83 -2.73
CA ILE A 14 16.27 -9.38 -3.05
C ILE A 14 17.56 -8.72 -2.57
N SER A 15 18.14 -9.14 -1.44
CA SER A 15 19.45 -8.66 -0.95
C SER A 15 20.03 -9.68 0.05
N ASN A 16 21.36 -9.85 0.04
CA ASN A 16 22.14 -10.61 1.03
C ASN A 16 21.58 -12.00 1.39
N ASN A 17 21.11 -12.76 0.39
CA ASN A 17 20.50 -14.08 0.59
C ASN A 17 19.21 -14.11 1.43
N ASN A 18 18.62 -12.94 1.71
CA ASN A 18 17.30 -12.87 2.33
C ASN A 18 16.22 -13.10 1.27
N VAL A 19 15.47 -14.18 1.47
CA VAL A 19 14.35 -14.57 0.62
C VAL A 19 13.08 -13.87 1.13
N PHE A 20 12.51 -13.02 0.30
CA PHE A 20 11.30 -12.25 0.63
C PHE A 20 10.07 -12.86 -0.03
N PRO A 21 8.97 -13.08 0.72
CA PRO A 21 7.71 -13.49 0.14
C PRO A 21 7.04 -12.32 -0.60
N PHE A 22 6.27 -12.63 -1.64
CA PHE A 22 5.31 -11.68 -2.20
C PHE A 22 4.11 -11.59 -1.26
N VAL A 23 3.68 -10.35 -0.98
CA VAL A 23 2.58 -10.05 -0.06
C VAL A 23 1.69 -8.97 -0.64
N PHE A 24 0.40 -9.03 -0.32
CA PHE A 24 -0.53 -7.93 -0.52
C PHE A 24 -0.31 -6.85 0.54
N ILE A 25 -0.58 -5.60 0.17
CA ILE A 25 -0.53 -4.43 1.04
C ILE A 25 -1.97 -4.05 1.37
N GLY A 26 -2.40 -4.34 2.60
CA GLY A 26 -3.71 -3.95 3.12
C GLY A 26 -3.63 -2.68 3.96
N ASP A 27 -4.78 -2.05 4.20
CA ASP A 27 -4.93 -1.01 5.20
C ASP A 27 -5.12 -1.59 6.62
N GLU A 28 -5.39 -0.72 7.60
CA GLU A 28 -5.64 -1.12 8.99
C GLU A 28 -6.93 -1.93 9.17
N ALA A 29 -7.86 -1.88 8.21
CA ALA A 29 -9.14 -2.60 8.19
C ALA A 29 -9.01 -4.07 7.75
N TYR A 30 -7.81 -4.55 7.41
CA TYR A 30 -7.56 -5.96 7.13
C TYR A 30 -6.81 -6.69 8.25
N PRO A 31 -7.03 -8.01 8.42
CA PRO A 31 -6.24 -8.83 9.33
C PRO A 31 -4.80 -9.00 8.82
N LEU A 32 -3.83 -9.00 9.74
CA LEU A 32 -2.46 -9.36 9.41
C LEU A 32 -2.37 -10.89 9.18
N SER A 33 -1.93 -11.30 8.00
CA SER A 33 -1.73 -12.71 7.65
C SER A 33 -0.39 -12.93 6.92
N LYS A 34 -0.03 -14.18 6.62
CA LYS A 34 1.24 -14.51 5.94
C LYS A 34 1.39 -13.78 4.60
N ASN A 35 0.28 -13.58 3.90
CA ASN A 35 0.23 -13.04 2.53
C ASN A 35 -0.37 -11.63 2.46
N LEU A 36 -0.83 -11.06 3.59
CA LEU A 36 -1.43 -9.73 3.65
C LEU A 36 -0.80 -8.94 4.79
N MET A 37 0.03 -7.97 4.42
CA MET A 37 0.67 -7.06 5.36
C MET A 37 -0.23 -5.87 5.63
N ARG A 38 -0.15 -5.35 6.86
CA ARG A 38 -0.83 -4.14 7.29
C ARG A 38 0.10 -3.29 8.16
N PRO A 39 -0.14 -1.98 8.31
CA PRO A 39 0.67 -1.15 9.19
C PRO A 39 0.58 -1.59 10.66
N PHE A 40 1.57 -1.23 11.46
CA PHE A 40 1.49 -1.31 12.90
C PHE A 40 0.48 -0.30 13.44
N SER A 41 -0.20 -0.66 14.54
CA SER A 41 -1.04 0.26 15.29
C SER A 41 -0.25 1.52 15.67
N ARG A 42 -0.88 2.69 15.58
CA ARG A 42 -0.23 4.00 15.82
C ARG A 42 0.25 4.20 17.26
N ASN A 43 -0.10 3.31 18.20
CA ASN A 43 0.25 3.42 19.60
C ASN A 43 1.68 2.93 19.88
N ASN A 44 2.49 3.75 20.57
CA ASN A 44 3.84 3.41 21.06
C ASN A 44 4.77 2.80 19.99
N LEU A 45 4.77 3.39 18.79
CA LEU A 45 5.63 2.95 17.69
C LEU A 45 7.08 3.35 17.91
N THR A 46 7.96 2.35 17.85
CA THR A 46 9.41 2.56 17.72
C THR A 46 9.73 3.24 16.37
N PRO A 47 10.85 3.99 16.25
CA PRO A 47 11.26 4.64 15.01
C PRO A 47 11.25 3.68 13.80
N ASP A 48 11.78 2.47 13.94
CA ASP A 48 11.83 1.46 12.88
C ASP A 48 10.44 1.06 12.35
N LYS A 49 9.46 0.95 13.27
CA LYS A 49 8.07 0.62 12.91
C LYS A 49 7.37 1.82 12.27
N ARG A 50 7.73 3.05 12.65
CA ARG A 50 7.25 4.28 11.98
C ARG A 50 7.77 4.35 10.55
N ILE A 51 9.03 4.03 10.32
CA ILE A 51 9.63 3.92 8.98
C ILE A 51 8.89 2.89 8.14
N TYR A 52 8.63 1.69 8.70
CA TYR A 52 7.83 0.67 8.01
C TYR A 52 6.43 1.20 7.67
N ASN A 53 5.70 1.79 8.62
CA ASN A 53 4.37 2.33 8.38
C ASN A 53 4.36 3.39 7.27
N TYR A 54 5.37 4.25 7.24
CA TYR A 54 5.51 5.26 6.20
C TYR A 54 5.77 4.62 4.82
N ARG A 55 6.69 3.65 4.73
CA ARG A 55 6.94 2.88 3.49
C ARG A 55 5.68 2.15 3.02
N HIS A 56 4.92 1.57 3.95
CA HIS A 56 3.65 0.88 3.71
C HIS A 56 2.57 1.84 3.18
N SER A 57 2.40 3.02 3.80
CA SER A 57 1.49 4.06 3.30
C SER A 57 1.92 4.54 1.90
N ARG A 58 3.22 4.78 1.68
CA ARG A 58 3.73 5.16 0.35
C ARG A 58 3.40 4.13 -0.73
N ALA A 59 3.51 2.84 -0.43
CA ALA A 59 3.13 1.79 -1.39
C ALA A 59 1.62 1.83 -1.71
N ARG A 60 0.75 1.97 -0.70
CA ARG A 60 -0.71 2.11 -0.90
C ARG A 60 -1.06 3.34 -1.74
N ARG A 61 -0.44 4.48 -1.44
CA ARG A 61 -0.73 5.76 -2.13
C ARG A 61 -0.48 5.70 -3.63
N ILE A 62 0.49 4.91 -4.09
CA ILE A 62 0.71 4.70 -5.52
C ILE A 62 -0.47 3.97 -6.16
N VAL A 63 -1.01 2.95 -5.47
CA VAL A 63 -2.17 2.19 -5.94
C VAL A 63 -3.43 3.05 -5.92
N GLU A 64 -3.68 3.77 -4.82
CA GLU A 64 -4.81 4.69 -4.68
C GLU A 64 -4.77 5.80 -5.74
N CYS A 65 -3.59 6.36 -6.01
CA CYS A 65 -3.39 7.36 -7.06
C CYS A 65 -3.70 6.79 -8.45
N ALA A 66 -3.24 5.58 -8.76
CA ALA A 66 -3.52 4.94 -10.05
C ALA A 66 -5.03 4.75 -10.28
N PHE A 67 -5.76 4.25 -9.27
CA PHE A 67 -7.21 4.10 -9.35
C PHE A 67 -7.94 5.45 -9.33
N GLY A 68 -7.46 6.44 -8.57
CA GLY A 68 -8.00 7.80 -8.59
C GLY A 68 -7.93 8.43 -9.98
N LEU A 69 -6.79 8.31 -10.66
CA LEU A 69 -6.63 8.78 -12.04
C LEU A 69 -7.48 7.98 -13.04
N LEU A 70 -7.59 6.66 -12.87
CA LEU A 70 -8.48 5.82 -13.66
C LEU A 70 -9.94 6.31 -13.54
N THR A 71 -10.42 6.49 -12.32
CA THR A 71 -11.79 6.95 -12.03
C THR A 71 -12.05 8.36 -12.59
N LYS A 72 -11.12 9.30 -12.40
CA LYS A 72 -11.24 10.67 -12.95
C LYS A 72 -11.31 10.68 -14.47
N LYS A 73 -10.56 9.80 -15.15
CA LYS A 73 -10.54 9.69 -16.61
C LYS A 73 -11.81 8.99 -17.13
N PHE A 74 -12.23 7.93 -16.46
CA PHE A 74 -13.40 7.12 -16.81
C PHE A 74 -14.51 7.33 -15.78
N ARG A 75 -15.33 8.36 -16.00
CA ARG A 75 -16.44 8.76 -15.11
C ARG A 75 -17.48 7.67 -14.84
N ILE A 76 -17.44 6.54 -15.56
CA ILE A 76 -18.26 5.36 -15.27
C ILE A 76 -18.03 4.82 -13.86
N PHE A 77 -16.84 5.02 -13.28
CA PHE A 77 -16.53 4.64 -11.91
C PHE A 77 -16.97 5.67 -10.86
N GLU A 78 -17.41 6.86 -11.28
CA GLU A 78 -17.95 7.90 -10.40
C GLU A 78 -19.47 7.77 -10.23
N THR A 79 -20.11 6.85 -10.96
CA THR A 79 -21.55 6.60 -10.91
C THR A 79 -21.86 5.13 -10.65
N THR A 80 -23.09 4.85 -10.23
CA THR A 80 -23.56 3.48 -10.07
C THR A 80 -23.57 2.76 -11.41
N MET A 81 -22.83 1.66 -11.51
CA MET A 81 -22.85 0.78 -12.67
C MET A 81 -24.09 -0.11 -12.63
N LEU A 82 -25.10 0.20 -13.45
CA LEU A 82 -26.29 -0.63 -13.65
C LEU A 82 -26.00 -1.81 -14.60
N LEU A 83 -24.96 -2.57 -14.31
CA LEU A 83 -24.47 -3.70 -15.09
C LEU A 83 -24.47 -4.97 -14.22
N SER A 84 -24.51 -6.14 -14.85
CA SER A 84 -24.23 -7.39 -14.13
C SER A 84 -22.77 -7.41 -13.66
N PRO A 85 -22.42 -8.19 -12.62
CA PRO A 85 -21.04 -8.29 -12.13
C PRO A 85 -20.03 -8.69 -13.22
N GLU A 86 -20.42 -9.56 -14.14
CA GLU A 86 -19.58 -10.03 -15.24
C GLU A 86 -19.27 -8.89 -16.23
N ASN A 87 -20.29 -8.10 -16.58
CA ASN A 87 -20.11 -6.93 -17.45
C ASN A 87 -19.33 -5.82 -16.74
N ALA A 88 -19.54 -5.65 -15.43
CA ALA A 88 -18.79 -4.72 -14.60
C ALA A 88 -17.29 -5.05 -14.58
N GLU A 89 -16.94 -6.34 -14.48
CA GLU A 89 -15.56 -6.82 -14.57
C GLU A 89 -14.95 -6.51 -15.94
N LEU A 90 -15.65 -6.83 -17.03
CA LEU A 90 -15.19 -6.56 -18.40
C LEU A 90 -14.95 -5.06 -18.65
N VAL A 91 -15.88 -4.21 -18.21
CA VAL A 91 -15.73 -2.74 -18.29
C VAL A 91 -14.51 -2.29 -17.49
N THR A 92 -14.33 -2.83 -16.28
CA THR A 92 -13.17 -2.49 -15.43
C THR A 92 -11.85 -2.86 -16.11
N LEU A 93 -11.76 -4.07 -16.67
CA LEU A 93 -10.57 -4.54 -17.38
C LEU A 93 -10.31 -3.71 -18.65
N ALA A 94 -11.35 -3.39 -19.43
CA ALA A 94 -11.22 -2.55 -20.61
C ALA A 94 -10.71 -1.14 -20.26
N CYS A 95 -11.25 -0.52 -19.21
CA CYS A 95 -10.77 0.77 -18.72
C CYS A 95 -9.31 0.70 -18.26
N CYS A 96 -8.89 -0.35 -17.55
CA CYS A 96 -7.49 -0.56 -17.16
C CYS A 96 -6.55 -0.63 -18.38
N VAL A 97 -6.93 -1.40 -19.41
CA VAL A 97 -6.13 -1.50 -20.65
C VAL A 97 -6.04 -0.16 -21.35
N LEU A 98 -7.18 0.52 -21.57
CA LEU A 98 -7.22 1.82 -22.22
C LEU A 98 -6.43 2.88 -21.44
N HIS A 99 -6.53 2.88 -20.11
CA HIS A 99 -5.78 3.77 -19.25
C HIS A 99 -4.27 3.58 -19.42
N ASN A 100 -3.80 2.33 -19.42
CA ASN A 100 -2.39 2.02 -19.60
C ASN A 100 -1.88 2.46 -20.98
N MET A 101 -2.65 2.21 -22.04
CA MET A 101 -2.32 2.66 -23.40
C MET A 101 -2.24 4.19 -23.50
N LEU A 102 -3.17 4.91 -22.88
CA LEU A 102 -3.16 6.38 -22.86
C LEU A 102 -1.96 6.91 -22.08
N ARG A 103 -1.62 6.30 -20.94
CA ARG A 103 -0.46 6.70 -20.14
C ARG A 103 0.86 6.50 -20.87
N GLU A 104 1.00 5.42 -21.64
CA GLU A 104 2.18 5.18 -22.46
C GLU A 104 2.37 6.27 -23.53
N ARG A 105 1.26 6.80 -24.07
CA ARG A 105 1.27 7.85 -25.10
C ARG A 105 1.44 9.27 -24.53
N GLU A 106 0.77 9.56 -23.40
CA GLU A 106 0.69 10.92 -22.83
C GLU A 106 1.86 11.22 -21.87
N GLY A 107 2.59 10.23 -21.36
CA GLY A 107 3.85 10.40 -20.61
C GLY A 107 3.76 11.26 -19.33
N SER A 108 2.57 11.60 -18.85
CA SER A 108 2.40 12.64 -17.84
C SER A 108 2.63 12.13 -16.40
N VAL A 109 3.86 12.28 -15.92
CA VAL A 109 4.26 12.02 -14.50
C VAL A 109 3.65 13.07 -13.55
N SER A 110 3.30 14.26 -14.04
CA SER A 110 2.78 15.37 -13.24
C SER A 110 1.43 15.03 -12.59
N ALA A 111 0.54 14.35 -13.31
CA ALA A 111 -0.77 13.94 -12.78
C ALA A 111 -0.66 12.99 -11.58
N ILE A 112 0.32 12.08 -11.58
CA ILE A 112 0.59 11.19 -10.45
C ILE A 112 1.11 11.99 -9.25
N HIS A 113 2.02 12.95 -9.50
CA HIS A 113 2.59 13.76 -8.45
C HIS A 113 1.51 14.60 -7.73
N GLU A 114 0.65 15.26 -8.48
CA GLU A 114 -0.46 16.06 -7.94
C GLU A 114 -1.43 15.20 -7.12
N GLU A 115 -1.83 14.04 -7.66
CA GLU A 115 -2.72 13.12 -6.94
C GLU A 115 -2.06 12.59 -5.66
N LEU A 116 -0.78 12.23 -5.71
CA LEU A 116 -0.03 11.80 -4.52
C LEU A 116 0.00 12.87 -3.43
N LEU A 117 0.24 14.14 -3.77
CA LEU A 117 0.22 15.25 -2.82
C LEU A 117 -1.17 15.38 -2.17
N SER A 118 -2.24 15.30 -2.97
CA SER A 118 -3.61 15.38 -2.46
C SER A 118 -3.96 14.25 -1.47
N LEU A 119 -3.47 13.02 -1.72
CA LEU A 119 -3.66 11.88 -0.80
C LEU A 119 -2.91 12.09 0.51
N GLU A 120 -1.71 12.68 0.44
CA GLU A 120 -0.88 13.01 1.60
C GLU A 120 -1.59 13.99 2.55
N GLU A 121 -2.29 14.97 1.99
CA GLU A 121 -3.08 15.95 2.75
C GLU A 121 -4.36 15.35 3.34
N ARG A 122 -4.99 14.39 2.66
CA ARG A 122 -6.19 13.69 3.16
C ARG A 122 -5.86 12.80 4.36
N GLU A 123 -4.74 12.08 4.31
CA GLU A 123 -4.31 11.17 5.41
C GLU A 123 -3.98 11.96 6.69
N LYS A 124 -3.46 13.19 6.57
CA LYS A 124 -3.24 14.09 7.72
C LYS A 124 -4.53 14.53 8.41
N ARG A 125 -5.64 14.65 7.66
CA ARG A 125 -6.92 15.17 8.17
C ARG A 125 -7.81 14.13 8.84
N ASN A 126 -7.67 12.85 8.44
CA ASN A 126 -8.53 11.77 8.94
C ASN A 126 -7.71 10.72 9.69
N PRO A 127 -7.66 10.75 11.02
CA PRO A 127 -7.17 9.62 11.81
C PRO A 127 -8.13 8.44 11.64
N GLN A 128 -7.72 7.36 10.97
CA GLN A 128 -8.53 6.13 10.95
C GLN A 128 -8.71 5.58 12.37
N GLU A 129 -9.96 5.21 12.69
CA GLU A 129 -10.28 4.45 13.90
C GLU A 129 -9.72 3.02 13.79
N GLN A 130 -9.19 2.50 14.91
CA GLN A 130 -8.53 1.21 14.90
C GLN A 130 -9.52 0.06 15.11
N PRO A 131 -9.55 -0.93 14.21
CA PRO A 131 -10.33 -2.13 14.44
C PRO A 131 -9.67 -3.03 15.49
N ILE A 132 -10.48 -3.71 16.29
CA ILE A 132 -10.00 -4.72 17.23
C ILE A 132 -9.72 -6.01 16.47
N TRP A 133 -8.46 -6.41 16.43
CA TRP A 133 -8.02 -7.59 15.70
C TRP A 133 -7.68 -8.77 16.60
N ARG A 134 -8.01 -9.98 16.14
CA ARG A 134 -7.45 -11.22 16.71
C ARG A 134 -5.93 -11.23 16.57
N ARG A 135 -5.23 -11.93 17.47
CA ARG A 135 -3.77 -12.09 17.40
C ARG A 135 -3.39 -12.73 16.06
N ALA A 136 -2.47 -12.08 15.35
CA ALA A 136 -1.89 -12.60 14.12
C ALA A 136 -0.99 -13.81 14.42
N SER A 137 -0.80 -14.68 13.44
CA SER A 137 0.10 -15.84 13.56
C SER A 137 1.56 -15.40 13.69
N ASN A 138 2.38 -16.22 14.35
CA ASN A 138 3.82 -15.96 14.50
C ASN A 138 4.51 -15.83 13.14
N ALA A 139 4.08 -16.60 12.13
CA ALA A 139 4.58 -16.50 10.77
C ALA A 139 4.29 -15.13 10.14
N ALA A 140 3.07 -14.61 10.29
CA ALA A 140 2.70 -13.30 9.77
C ALA A 140 3.48 -12.16 10.46
N LEU A 141 3.71 -12.28 11.77
CA LEU A 141 4.54 -11.34 12.53
C LEU A 141 6.00 -11.38 12.07
N ALA A 142 6.55 -12.58 11.85
CA ALA A 142 7.91 -12.76 11.35
C ALA A 142 8.09 -12.12 9.97
N THR A 143 7.15 -12.35 9.03
CA THR A 143 7.17 -11.71 7.71
C THR A 143 7.17 -10.19 7.82
N ARG A 144 6.31 -9.60 8.65
CA ARG A 144 6.29 -8.14 8.83
C ARG A 144 7.59 -7.63 9.43
N ASN A 145 8.14 -8.31 10.43
CA ASN A 145 9.41 -7.93 11.06
C ASN A 145 10.59 -8.05 10.09
N LEU A 146 10.57 -9.01 9.17
CA LEU A 146 11.55 -9.13 8.09
C LEU A 146 11.55 -7.85 7.22
N PHE A 147 10.38 -7.35 6.83
CA PHE A 147 10.28 -6.07 6.10
C PHE A 147 10.74 -4.87 6.93
N VAL A 148 10.45 -4.84 8.23
CA VAL A 148 10.97 -3.79 9.13
C VAL A 148 12.50 -3.79 9.14
N GLN A 149 13.13 -4.94 9.32
CA GLN A 149 14.58 -5.07 9.32
C GLN A 149 15.17 -4.67 7.95
N TYR A 150 14.53 -5.11 6.87
CA TYR A 150 14.94 -4.77 5.51
C TYR A 150 14.97 -3.26 5.26
N PHE A 151 13.89 -2.54 5.55
CA PHE A 151 13.83 -1.09 5.30
C PHE A 151 14.77 -0.25 6.17
N ASN A 152 15.17 -0.80 7.32
CA ASN A 152 16.12 -0.16 8.24
C ASN A 152 17.56 -0.66 8.05
N SER A 153 17.79 -1.62 7.14
CA SER A 153 19.14 -2.08 6.83
C SER A 153 19.97 -0.96 6.18
N PRO A 154 21.29 -0.91 6.42
CA PRO A 154 22.14 0.15 5.87
C PRO A 154 22.05 0.28 4.34
N GLU A 155 21.89 -0.85 3.65
CA GLU A 155 21.84 -0.93 2.18
C GLU A 155 20.54 -0.36 1.56
N VAL A 156 19.42 -0.44 2.30
CA VAL A 156 18.08 -0.11 1.79
C VAL A 156 17.53 1.17 2.41
N SER A 157 18.12 1.58 3.55
CA SER A 157 17.78 2.82 4.22
C SER A 157 17.93 4.00 3.26
N VAL A 158 16.98 4.94 3.32
CA VAL A 158 16.98 6.13 2.46
C VAL A 158 17.04 7.39 3.29
N PRO A 159 17.72 8.46 2.82
CA PRO A 159 17.94 9.66 3.63
C PRO A 159 16.67 10.32 4.16
N TRP A 160 15.56 10.22 3.42
CA TRP A 160 14.30 10.86 3.78
C TRP A 160 13.45 10.08 4.79
N GLN A 161 13.73 8.79 5.07
CA GLN A 161 12.83 7.98 5.90
C GLN A 161 12.82 8.40 7.37
N ASN A 162 13.95 8.92 7.87
CA ASN A 162 14.09 9.37 9.25
C ASN A 162 13.23 10.61 9.53
N LYS A 163 12.96 11.44 8.52
CA LYS A 163 12.08 12.61 8.67
C LYS A 163 10.68 12.23 9.15
N PHE A 164 10.22 11.02 8.84
CA PHE A 164 8.89 10.52 9.22
C PHE A 164 8.93 9.60 10.44
N ALA A 165 10.12 9.19 10.88
CA ALA A 165 10.33 8.40 12.09
C ALA A 165 10.22 9.25 13.37
N PHE A 166 10.53 10.54 13.29
CA PHE A 166 10.70 11.43 14.45
C PHE A 166 9.69 12.61 14.52
N ILE A 167 8.55 12.52 13.82
CA ILE A 167 7.54 13.58 13.91
C ILE A 167 6.77 13.45 15.24
N ASN A 168 7.01 14.45 16.10
CA ASN A 168 6.31 14.90 17.32
C ASN A 168 6.90 14.51 18.70
N GLU A 169 7.82 15.35 19.20
CA GLU A 169 7.94 15.67 20.64
C GLU A 169 7.83 17.20 20.95
N HIS A 170 7.68 18.09 19.96
CA HIS A 170 7.74 19.54 20.22
C HIS A 170 6.64 20.39 19.57
N ASN A 171 5.38 19.95 19.58
CA ASN A 171 4.25 20.86 19.42
C ASN A 171 3.00 20.26 20.07
N ILE A 172 2.89 20.46 21.39
CA ILE A 172 1.63 20.55 22.14
C ILE A 172 1.66 21.93 22.79
#